data_AF-A0A7S2IPK7-F1
#
_entry.id   AF-A0A7S2IPK7-F1
#
_cell.length_a   1.000
_cell.length_b   1.000
_cell.length_c   1.000
_cell.angle_alpha   90.00
_cell.angle_beta   90.00
_cell.angle_gamma   90.00
#
_symmetry.space_group_name_H-M   'P 1'
#
loop_
_entity.id
_entity.type
_entity.pdbx_description
1 polymer ?
#
loop_
_entity_poly.entity_id
_entity_poly.type
_entity_poly.pdbx_seq_one_letter_code
_entity_poly.pdbx_strand_id
1 'polypeptide(L)'
;AEPKAKGKAKAEPKGKAKAKAKAEPKAKAEAAPKGPAGKPAAEGQSRSSRPVNVSALTKVAKDDLGLLPQPLKPRFKTALVGIYVRCQPFGGSDKSTNGHRYDTIPFGNGMISSGISCQLINYVHEEHDTFFEVCKGFDALIVRCNPGQIKADGGNQGKFDDGMRALRKLGIQVWPSPDVMEFMGAKDALCKIA
;
A
#
# COMPACT_ATOMS: atom_id res chain seq x y z
N ALA A 1 -59.73 15.38 28.58
CA ALA A 1 -58.50 15.90 27.95
C ALA A 1 -58.22 14.92 26.82
N GLU A 2 -58.36 15.23 25.53
CA GLU A 2 -57.90 16.37 24.73
C GLU A 2 -58.66 16.40 23.38
N PRO A 3 -58.54 17.46 22.56
CA PRO A 3 -59.69 18.08 21.90
C PRO A 3 -59.92 17.69 20.43
N LYS A 4 -61.19 17.86 19.99
CA LYS A 4 -61.62 18.04 18.59
C LYS A 4 -61.85 19.54 18.31
N ALA A 5 -61.34 20.06 17.20
CA ALA A 5 -61.97 21.06 16.31
C ALA A 5 -60.95 21.54 15.23
N LYS A 6 -61.15 21.17 13.96
CA LYS A 6 -61.75 21.97 12.86
C LYS A 6 -60.82 23.04 12.27
N GLY A 7 -60.48 22.87 10.99
CA GLY A 7 -59.56 23.74 10.25
C GLY A 7 -60.22 24.83 9.40
N LYS A 8 -59.42 25.44 8.50
CA LYS A 8 -59.76 25.89 7.14
C LYS A 8 -58.57 26.62 6.48
N ALA A 9 -58.19 26.09 5.31
CA ALA A 9 -57.80 26.73 4.04
C ALA A 9 -57.01 28.08 3.94
N LYS A 10 -55.94 27.97 3.13
CA LYS A 10 -55.46 28.86 2.04
C LYS A 10 -54.85 30.24 2.35
N ALA A 11 -53.57 30.40 2.00
CA ALA A 11 -53.05 31.52 1.20
C ALA A 11 -51.59 31.26 0.75
N GLU A 12 -51.36 31.07 -0.55
CA GLU A 12 -50.20 31.64 -1.26
C GLU A 12 -50.61 33.07 -1.69
N PRO A 13 -49.71 34.08 -1.91
CA PRO A 13 -48.62 33.92 -2.89
C PRO A 13 -47.41 34.90 -2.81
N LYS A 14 -46.55 34.76 -3.84
CA LYS A 14 -45.66 35.75 -4.50
C LYS A 14 -44.27 35.97 -3.88
N GLY A 15 -43.27 35.71 -4.71
CA GLY A 15 -41.85 35.79 -4.38
C GLY A 15 -41.20 37.15 -4.65
N LYS A 16 -39.87 37.17 -4.54
CA LYS A 16 -38.93 38.02 -5.28
C LYS A 16 -37.48 37.75 -4.85
N ALA A 17 -36.60 37.99 -5.82
CA ALA A 17 -35.20 38.40 -5.70
C ALA A 17 -34.10 37.33 -5.51
N LYS A 18 -33.40 37.12 -6.64
CA LYS A 18 -32.02 36.62 -6.75
C LYS A 18 -31.08 37.47 -5.86
N ALA A 19 -30.29 36.82 -5.02
CA ALA A 19 -29.10 37.42 -4.44
C ALA A 19 -27.85 36.66 -4.92
N LYS A 20 -27.04 37.33 -5.74
CA LYS A 20 -25.69 36.89 -6.12
C LYS A 20 -24.78 37.02 -4.90
N ALA A 21 -24.36 35.91 -4.29
CA ALA A 21 -23.24 35.91 -3.36
C ALA A 21 -21.93 35.82 -4.16
N LYS A 22 -21.06 36.81 -3.94
CA LYS A 22 -19.76 36.97 -4.58
C LYS A 22 -18.82 35.85 -4.11
N ALA A 23 -18.11 35.25 -5.06
CA ALA A 23 -17.05 34.28 -4.80
C ALA A 23 -15.81 35.00 -4.24
N GLU A 24 -15.34 34.55 -3.08
CA GLU A 24 -14.01 34.88 -2.55
C GLU A 24 -12.93 34.01 -3.22
N PRO A 25 -11.70 34.50 -3.40
CA PRO A 25 -10.67 33.78 -4.16
C PRO A 25 -10.15 32.58 -3.36
N LYS A 26 -10.28 31.39 -3.95
CA LYS A 26 -9.67 30.15 -3.45
C LYS A 26 -8.15 30.33 -3.33
N ALA A 27 -7.62 30.16 -2.12
CA ALA A 27 -6.21 29.92 -1.89
C ALA A 27 -5.72 28.78 -2.80
N LYS A 28 -4.59 28.99 -3.46
CA LYS A 28 -3.95 28.02 -4.36
C LYS A 28 -3.61 26.77 -3.54
N ALA A 29 -4.34 25.68 -3.76
CA ALA A 29 -3.90 24.36 -3.33
C ALA A 29 -2.64 24.01 -4.11
N GLU A 30 -1.53 23.80 -3.39
CA GLU A 30 -0.34 23.17 -3.95
C GLU A 30 -0.73 21.83 -4.60
N ALA A 31 -0.20 21.63 -5.81
CA ALA A 31 -0.51 20.45 -6.60
C ALA A 31 0.02 19.20 -5.89
N ALA A 32 -0.89 18.27 -5.60
CA ALA A 32 -0.53 16.93 -5.14
C ALA A 32 0.47 16.28 -6.13
N PRO A 33 1.52 15.60 -5.63
CA PRO A 33 2.47 14.92 -6.50
C PRO A 33 1.73 13.86 -7.32
N LYS A 34 1.83 13.96 -8.64
CA LYS A 34 1.27 12.97 -9.57
C LYS A 34 1.96 11.63 -9.32
N GLY A 35 1.22 10.66 -8.80
CA GLY A 35 1.66 9.26 -8.74
C GLY A 35 2.03 8.72 -10.13
N PRO A 36 2.77 7.61 -10.21
CA PRO A 36 3.33 7.09 -11.47
C PRO A 36 2.24 6.38 -12.31
N ALA A 37 1.18 7.08 -12.67
CA ALA A 37 0.15 6.61 -13.60
C ALA A 37 0.59 6.89 -15.05
N GLY A 38 1.64 6.23 -15.52
CA GLY A 38 2.07 6.27 -16.92
C GLY A 38 1.93 4.90 -17.60
N LYS A 39 1.62 4.85 -18.90
CA LYS A 39 1.60 3.64 -19.76
C LYS A 39 2.80 2.71 -19.53
N PRO A 40 2.71 1.38 -19.45
CA PRO A 40 3.87 0.52 -19.13
C PRO A 40 5.09 0.86 -20.01
N ALA A 41 6.26 0.97 -19.39
CA ALA A 41 7.50 1.28 -20.10
C ALA A 41 7.79 0.19 -21.13
N ALA A 42 8.16 0.58 -22.35
CA ALA A 42 8.58 -0.38 -23.38
C ALA A 42 9.83 -1.16 -22.91
N GLU A 43 10.08 -2.31 -23.51
CA GLU A 43 11.32 -3.08 -23.28
C GLU A 43 12.54 -2.18 -23.57
N GLY A 44 13.45 -2.05 -22.60
CA GLY A 44 14.59 -1.12 -22.66
C GLY A 44 14.32 0.33 -22.20
N GLN A 45 13.08 0.72 -21.89
CA GLN A 45 12.78 2.03 -21.28
C GLN A 45 12.86 1.95 -19.75
N SER A 46 13.81 2.67 -19.17
CA SER A 46 13.92 2.85 -17.72
C SER A 46 13.04 4.01 -17.27
N ARG A 47 12.11 3.77 -16.34
CA ARG A 47 11.36 4.87 -15.68
C ARG A 47 12.09 5.48 -14.50
N SER A 48 13.14 4.82 -14.06
CA SER A 48 13.90 5.23 -12.90
C SER A 48 15.39 5.11 -13.16
N SER A 49 16.17 6.01 -12.58
CA SER A 49 17.62 6.02 -12.73
C SER A 49 18.33 5.25 -11.61
N ARG A 50 17.67 5.01 -10.46
CA ARG A 50 18.23 4.37 -9.27
C ARG A 50 17.15 3.67 -8.42
N PRO A 51 17.50 2.65 -7.61
CA PRO A 51 16.63 2.09 -6.58
C PRO A 51 16.14 3.16 -5.59
N VAL A 52 15.06 2.87 -4.87
CA VAL A 52 14.51 3.75 -3.83
C VAL A 52 15.48 3.78 -2.63
N ASN A 53 15.64 4.94 -2.00
CA ASN A 53 16.40 5.02 -0.77
C ASN A 53 15.58 4.42 0.39
N VAL A 54 16.04 3.30 0.94
CA VAL A 54 15.41 2.58 2.05
C VAL A 54 16.22 2.64 3.35
N SER A 55 17.26 3.49 3.41
CA SER A 55 18.16 3.56 4.57
C SER A 55 17.49 4.01 5.88
N ALA A 56 16.30 4.62 5.77
CA ALA A 56 15.51 5.03 6.92
C ALA A 56 14.73 3.87 7.58
N LEU A 57 14.69 2.69 6.94
CA LEU A 57 13.99 1.51 7.45
C LEU A 57 14.96 0.57 8.15
N THR A 58 14.51 -0.03 9.25
CA THR A 58 15.28 -1.07 9.93
C THR A 58 15.40 -2.32 9.04
N LYS A 59 16.64 -2.73 8.75
CA LYS A 59 16.93 -4.02 8.11
C LYS A 59 16.88 -5.13 9.14
N VAL A 60 15.83 -5.94 9.12
CA VAL A 60 15.64 -7.06 10.06
C VAL A 60 16.35 -8.32 9.58
N ALA A 61 16.37 -8.56 8.27
CA ALA A 61 17.07 -9.71 7.71
C ALA A 61 18.59 -9.55 7.83
N LYS A 62 19.27 -10.64 8.18
CA LYS A 62 20.73 -10.64 8.41
C LYS A 62 21.53 -10.44 7.14
N ASP A 63 21.07 -11.06 6.05
CA ASP A 63 21.70 -11.03 4.74
C ASP A 63 20.64 -11.27 3.66
N ASP A 64 21.03 -11.00 2.42
CA ASP A 64 20.23 -11.27 1.22
C ASP A 64 20.96 -12.31 0.34
N LEU A 65 21.51 -13.37 0.95
CA LEU A 65 22.32 -14.34 0.24
C LEU A 65 21.57 -14.93 -0.97
N GLY A 66 22.21 -14.86 -2.15
CA GLY A 66 21.64 -15.33 -3.40
C GLY A 66 20.75 -14.34 -4.14
N LEU A 67 20.52 -13.13 -3.60
CA LEU A 67 19.84 -12.06 -4.34
C LEU A 67 20.75 -11.53 -5.44
N LEU A 68 20.21 -11.44 -6.66
CA LEU A 68 20.90 -10.87 -7.81
C LEU A 68 21.14 -9.35 -7.64
N PRO A 69 22.16 -8.79 -8.31
CA PRO A 69 22.36 -7.35 -8.33
C PRO A 69 21.18 -6.63 -9.00
N GLN A 70 20.79 -5.47 -8.47
CA GLN A 70 19.70 -4.68 -9.03
C GLN A 70 20.06 -4.18 -10.44
N PRO A 71 19.09 -4.13 -11.38
CA PRO A 71 19.35 -3.61 -12.72
C PRO A 71 19.71 -2.12 -12.65
N LEU A 72 20.73 -1.70 -13.42
CA LEU A 72 21.18 -0.30 -13.48
C LEU A 72 20.08 0.66 -13.97
N LYS A 73 19.17 0.15 -14.81
CA LYS A 73 18.09 0.88 -15.45
C LYS A 73 16.78 0.09 -15.32
N PRO A 74 16.14 0.08 -14.13
CA PRO A 74 14.93 -0.69 -13.91
C PRO A 74 13.74 -0.11 -14.67
N ARG A 75 12.97 -1.00 -15.34
CA ARG A 75 11.67 -0.63 -15.93
C ARG A 75 10.70 -0.13 -14.85
N PHE A 76 10.71 -0.79 -13.69
CA PHE A 76 9.92 -0.47 -12.51
C PHE A 76 10.74 -0.66 -11.23
N LYS A 77 10.37 0.08 -10.18
CA LYS A 77 10.88 -0.07 -8.81
C LYS A 77 9.86 -0.78 -7.96
N THR A 78 10.21 -1.97 -7.51
CA THR A 78 9.34 -2.77 -6.65
C THR A 78 10.03 -3.09 -5.34
N ALA A 79 9.22 -3.36 -4.31
CA ALA A 79 9.71 -3.93 -3.08
C ALA A 79 8.93 -5.18 -2.70
N LEU A 80 9.64 -6.14 -2.12
CA LEU A 80 9.04 -7.28 -1.44
C LEU A 80 9.03 -6.97 0.05
N VAL A 81 7.82 -6.87 0.61
CA VAL A 81 7.57 -6.49 2.00
C VAL A 81 7.43 -7.77 2.83
N GLY A 82 8.36 -7.97 3.76
CA GLY A 82 8.34 -9.04 4.74
C GLY A 82 7.96 -8.54 6.13
N ILE A 83 7.45 -9.44 6.97
CA ILE A 83 7.15 -9.16 8.38
C ILE A 83 7.85 -10.19 9.24
N TYR A 84 8.60 -9.72 10.23
CA TYR A 84 9.38 -10.56 11.13
C TYR A 84 8.77 -10.51 12.52
N VAL A 85 8.34 -11.67 13.04
CA VAL A 85 7.72 -11.76 14.37
C VAL A 85 8.80 -12.02 15.42
N ARG A 86 9.17 -10.99 16.19
CA ARG A 86 10.33 -11.03 17.10
C ARG A 86 10.27 -12.12 18.16
N CYS A 87 9.07 -12.48 18.61
CA CYS A 87 8.86 -13.52 19.62
C CYS A 87 8.89 -14.96 19.05
N GLN A 88 8.99 -15.13 17.73
CA GLN A 88 9.03 -16.44 17.09
C GLN A 88 10.44 -16.80 16.60
N PRO A 89 10.82 -18.09 16.63
CA PRO A 89 12.07 -18.56 16.05
C PRO A 89 12.21 -18.07 14.61
N PHE A 90 13.34 -17.42 14.31
CA PHE A 90 13.67 -16.86 12.99
C PHE A 90 12.62 -15.88 12.42
N GLY A 91 11.72 -15.34 13.24
CA GLY A 91 10.66 -14.44 12.80
C GLY A 91 9.38 -15.12 12.30
N GLY A 92 9.31 -16.45 12.40
CA GLY A 92 8.18 -17.28 11.97
C GLY A 92 8.61 -18.58 11.30
N SER A 93 7.73 -19.59 11.32
CA SER A 93 7.99 -20.92 10.74
C SER A 93 8.17 -20.90 9.21
N ASP A 94 7.74 -19.82 8.56
CA ASP A 94 7.85 -19.59 7.12
C ASP A 94 9.21 -19.01 6.69
N LYS A 95 10.16 -18.83 7.63
CA LYS A 95 11.41 -18.11 7.42
C LYS A 95 12.65 -18.95 7.68
N SER A 96 13.72 -18.60 6.97
CA SER A 96 15.05 -19.13 7.18
C SER A 96 15.80 -18.36 8.28
N THR A 97 16.97 -18.87 8.66
CA THR A 97 17.80 -18.32 9.76
C THR A 97 18.25 -16.86 9.55
N ASN A 98 18.19 -16.36 8.31
CA ASN A 98 18.46 -14.97 7.95
C ASN A 98 17.24 -14.04 8.06
N GLY A 99 16.05 -14.55 8.37
CA GLY A 99 14.82 -13.77 8.58
C GLY A 99 14.00 -13.51 7.31
N HIS A 100 14.44 -14.02 6.15
CA HIS A 100 13.64 -14.02 4.92
C HIS A 100 12.74 -15.25 4.85
N ARG A 101 11.60 -15.10 4.16
CA ARG A 101 10.81 -16.27 3.75
C ARG A 101 11.58 -17.08 2.72
N TYR A 102 11.30 -18.39 2.68
CA TYR A 102 11.95 -19.31 1.74
C TYR A 102 11.85 -18.88 0.28
N ASP A 103 10.80 -18.16 -0.07
CA ASP A 103 10.53 -17.73 -1.44
C ASP A 103 10.98 -16.28 -1.74
N THR A 104 11.44 -15.52 -0.74
CA THR A 104 11.82 -14.11 -0.91
C THR A 104 12.91 -13.94 -1.98
N ILE A 105 13.99 -14.73 -1.90
CA ILE A 105 15.13 -14.61 -2.82
C ILE A 105 14.75 -15.05 -4.25
N PRO A 106 14.10 -16.22 -4.47
CA PRO A 106 13.59 -16.58 -5.79
C PRO A 106 12.65 -15.53 -6.41
N PHE A 107 11.74 -14.94 -5.62
CA PHE A 107 10.85 -13.88 -6.11
C PHE A 107 11.62 -12.64 -6.54
N GLY A 108 12.53 -12.15 -5.70
CA GLY A 108 13.37 -11.00 -6.01
C GLY A 108 14.18 -11.23 -7.29
N ASN A 109 14.78 -12.41 -7.43
CA ASN A 109 15.55 -12.78 -8.60
C ASN A 109 14.72 -12.88 -9.89
N GLY A 110 13.47 -13.36 -9.81
CA GLY A 110 12.55 -13.37 -10.94
C GLY A 110 12.24 -11.95 -11.46
N MET A 111 12.02 -11.01 -10.53
CA MET A 111 11.80 -9.60 -10.87
C MET A 111 13.05 -8.97 -11.49
N ILE A 112 14.21 -9.18 -10.86
CA ILE A 112 15.50 -8.65 -11.32
C ILE A 112 15.85 -9.17 -12.71
N SER A 113 15.67 -10.47 -12.95
CA SER A 113 15.92 -11.09 -14.26
C SER A 113 14.98 -10.54 -15.35
N SER A 114 13.83 -10.01 -14.97
CA SER A 114 12.86 -9.35 -15.87
C SER A 114 13.15 -7.85 -16.08
N GLY A 115 14.28 -7.34 -15.60
CA GLY A 115 14.66 -5.92 -15.68
C GLY A 115 13.88 -5.02 -14.72
N ILE A 116 13.29 -5.59 -13.66
CA ILE A 116 12.56 -4.88 -12.62
C ILE A 116 13.40 -4.88 -11.34
N SER A 117 13.61 -3.72 -10.73
CA SER A 117 14.29 -3.68 -9.43
C SER A 117 13.38 -4.18 -8.33
N CYS A 118 13.92 -4.97 -7.41
CA CYS A 118 13.20 -5.57 -6.29
C CYS A 118 14.03 -5.41 -5.02
N GLN A 119 13.62 -4.47 -4.16
CA GLN A 119 14.25 -4.26 -2.85
C GLN A 119 13.52 -5.06 -1.79
N LEU A 120 14.27 -5.75 -0.94
CA LEU A 120 13.71 -6.51 0.18
C LEU A 120 13.61 -5.55 1.37
N ILE A 121 12.38 -5.30 1.84
CA ILE A 121 12.12 -4.42 2.98
C ILE A 121 11.28 -5.13 4.04
N ASN A 122 11.50 -4.78 5.30
CA ASN A 122 10.71 -5.30 6.41
C ASN A 122 9.78 -4.20 6.94
N TYR A 123 8.55 -4.57 7.25
CA TYR A 123 7.65 -3.69 8.00
C TYR A 123 7.89 -3.89 9.49
N VAL A 124 8.38 -2.84 10.15
CA VAL A 124 8.52 -2.72 11.60
C VAL A 124 7.42 -1.77 12.07
N HIS A 125 6.53 -2.24 12.95
CA HIS A 125 5.28 -1.52 13.23
C HIS A 125 5.50 -0.20 13.96
N GLU A 126 6.59 -0.08 14.70
CA GLU A 126 7.05 1.15 15.32
C GLU A 126 7.48 2.21 14.30
N GLU A 127 7.87 1.80 13.09
CA GLU A 127 8.32 2.68 11.99
C GLU A 127 7.20 2.94 10.97
N HIS A 128 5.94 2.72 11.32
CA HIS A 128 4.81 2.73 10.38
C HIS A 128 4.80 3.95 9.44
N ASP A 129 4.89 5.16 9.97
CA ASP A 129 4.78 6.38 9.17
C ASP A 129 5.98 6.53 8.22
N THR A 130 7.19 6.26 8.72
CA THR A 130 8.43 6.24 7.92
C THR A 130 8.36 5.19 6.81
N PHE A 131 7.86 3.99 7.13
CA PHE A 131 7.69 2.90 6.17
C PHE A 131 6.81 3.33 5.01
N PHE A 132 5.61 3.87 5.30
CA PHE A 132 4.69 4.29 4.25
C PHE A 132 5.17 5.51 3.47
N GLU A 133 5.99 6.39 4.07
CA GLU A 133 6.65 7.47 3.35
C GLU A 133 7.67 6.94 2.34
N VAL A 134 8.55 6.03 2.76
CA VAL A 134 9.53 5.38 1.86
C VAL A 134 8.81 4.60 0.76
N CYS A 135 7.70 3.95 1.07
CA CYS A 135 6.90 3.20 0.10
C CYS A 135 6.38 4.05 -1.06
N LYS A 136 6.23 5.38 -0.89
CA LYS A 136 5.80 6.28 -1.97
C LYS A 136 6.79 6.36 -3.14
N GLY A 137 8.05 5.98 -2.92
CA GLY A 137 9.07 5.94 -3.96
C GLY A 137 8.95 4.75 -4.93
N PHE A 138 8.17 3.73 -4.58
CA PHE A 138 8.03 2.51 -5.39
C PHE A 138 6.86 2.62 -6.39
N ASP A 139 6.99 1.86 -7.48
CA ASP A 139 5.92 1.67 -8.46
C ASP A 139 4.96 0.54 -8.00
N ALA A 140 5.48 -0.46 -7.29
CA ALA A 140 4.66 -1.52 -6.68
C ALA A 140 5.28 -2.15 -5.43
N LEU A 141 4.43 -2.72 -4.57
CA LEU A 141 4.80 -3.49 -3.39
C LEU A 141 4.19 -4.90 -3.46
N ILE A 142 4.98 -5.90 -3.10
CA ILE A 142 4.55 -7.29 -2.95
C ILE A 142 4.64 -7.66 -1.48
N VAL A 143 3.50 -7.78 -0.81
CA VAL A 143 3.40 -8.15 0.59
C VAL A 143 3.45 -9.66 0.74
N ARG A 144 4.53 -10.16 1.33
CA ARG A 144 4.73 -11.58 1.65
C ARG A 144 4.62 -11.79 3.15
N CYS A 145 3.42 -11.62 3.67
CA CYS A 145 3.08 -11.79 5.09
C CYS A 145 2.09 -12.93 5.27
N ASN A 146 2.21 -13.71 6.35
CA ASN A 146 1.14 -14.61 6.77
C ASN A 146 0.12 -13.84 7.62
N PRO A 147 -1.20 -14.10 7.45
CA PRO A 147 -2.23 -13.46 8.27
C PRO A 147 -1.92 -13.57 9.77
N GLY A 148 -2.07 -12.45 10.49
CA GLY A 148 -1.85 -12.39 11.94
C GLY A 148 -0.40 -12.13 12.37
N GLN A 149 0.60 -12.19 11.48
CA GLN A 149 2.00 -11.92 11.87
C GLN A 149 2.20 -10.48 12.37
N ILE A 150 1.50 -9.49 11.80
CA ILE A 150 1.56 -8.09 12.28
C ILE A 150 1.13 -8.00 13.73
N LYS A 151 -0.02 -8.62 14.05
CA LYS A 151 -0.57 -8.63 15.41
C LYS A 151 0.32 -9.43 16.36
N ALA A 152 0.89 -10.55 15.91
CA ALA A 152 1.78 -11.37 16.72
C ALA A 152 3.08 -10.64 17.10
N ASP A 153 3.55 -9.72 16.26
CA ASP A 153 4.71 -8.85 16.57
C ASP A 153 4.33 -7.61 17.41
N GLY A 154 3.05 -7.42 17.74
CA GLY A 154 2.55 -6.29 18.54
C GLY A 154 2.02 -5.11 17.72
N GLY A 155 1.99 -5.22 16.40
CA GLY A 155 1.46 -4.19 15.50
C GLY A 155 -0.06 -4.26 15.31
N ASN A 156 -0.59 -3.31 14.53
CA ASN A 156 -2.01 -3.25 14.16
C ASN A 156 -2.20 -3.58 12.67
N GLN A 157 -2.89 -4.69 12.38
CA GLN A 157 -3.19 -5.14 11.03
C GLN A 157 -4.01 -4.11 10.24
N GLY A 158 -5.09 -3.58 10.82
CA GLY A 158 -5.95 -2.59 10.16
C GLY A 158 -5.20 -1.31 9.80
N LYS A 159 -4.32 -0.84 10.70
CA LYS A 159 -3.45 0.32 10.41
C LYS A 159 -2.58 0.08 9.18
N PHE A 160 -1.97 -1.11 9.08
CA PHE A 160 -1.16 -1.50 7.93
C PHE A 160 -1.98 -1.59 6.64
N ASP A 161 -3.15 -2.23 6.68
CA ASP A 161 -4.01 -2.39 5.51
C ASP A 161 -4.54 -1.04 5.00
N ASP A 162 -4.86 -0.11 5.90
CA ASP A 162 -5.23 1.27 5.55
C ASP A 162 -4.10 2.04 4.89
N GLY A 163 -2.87 1.87 5.38
CA GLY A 163 -1.67 2.41 4.73
C GLY A 163 -1.49 1.87 3.31
N MET A 164 -1.68 0.55 3.12
CA MET A 164 -1.61 -0.07 1.79
C MET A 164 -2.70 0.42 0.85
N ARG A 165 -3.94 0.62 1.33
CA ARG A 165 -5.02 1.25 0.56
C ARG A 165 -4.69 2.70 0.21
N ALA A 166 -4.05 3.45 1.10
CA ALA A 166 -3.61 4.80 0.81
C ALA A 166 -2.57 4.84 -0.31
N LEU A 167 -1.60 3.92 -0.33
CA LEU A 167 -0.63 3.79 -1.43
C LEU A 167 -1.31 3.48 -2.77
N ARG A 168 -2.32 2.61 -2.78
CA ARG A 168 -3.11 2.33 -3.99
C ARG A 168 -3.84 3.56 -4.53
N LYS A 169 -4.36 4.43 -3.65
CA LYS A 169 -4.97 5.71 -4.04
C LYS A 169 -3.95 6.67 -4.68
N LEU A 170 -2.68 6.54 -4.32
CA LEU A 170 -1.57 7.27 -4.95
C LEU A 170 -1.08 6.62 -6.26
N GLY A 171 -1.71 5.55 -6.72
CA GLY A 171 -1.35 4.86 -7.97
C GLY A 171 -0.23 3.83 -7.83
N ILE A 172 0.19 3.51 -6.60
CA ILE A 172 1.21 2.49 -6.32
C ILE A 172 0.50 1.14 -6.22
N GLN A 173 0.97 0.16 -6.97
CA GLN A 173 0.33 -1.15 -6.95
C GLN A 173 0.73 -1.94 -5.71
N VAL A 174 -0.23 -2.64 -5.09
CA VAL A 174 0.02 -3.47 -3.91
C VAL A 174 -0.56 -4.86 -4.16
N TRP A 175 0.27 -5.89 -4.03
CA TRP A 175 -0.10 -7.29 -4.20
C TRP A 175 0.24 -8.14 -2.98
N PRO A 176 -0.63 -9.07 -2.57
CA PRO A 176 -2.05 -9.12 -2.93
C PRO A 176 -2.78 -7.84 -2.51
N SER A 177 -3.91 -7.54 -3.15
CA SER A 177 -4.70 -6.35 -2.78
C SER A 177 -5.16 -6.51 -1.32
N PRO A 178 -5.08 -5.46 -0.47
CA PRO A 178 -5.56 -5.53 0.92
C PRO A 178 -7.01 -6.02 1.01
N ASP A 179 -7.84 -5.57 0.08
CA ASP A 179 -9.25 -5.95 0.02
C ASP A 179 -9.41 -7.45 -0.29
N VAL A 180 -8.53 -8.03 -1.13
CA VAL A 180 -8.56 -9.48 -1.41
C VAL A 180 -8.08 -10.27 -0.19
N MET A 181 -7.07 -9.79 0.54
CA MET A 181 -6.59 -10.47 1.76
C MET A 181 -7.63 -10.48 2.89
N GLU A 182 -8.42 -9.42 3.03
CA GLU A 182 -9.45 -9.33 4.07
C GLU A 182 -10.63 -10.28 3.80
N PHE A 183 -11.03 -10.43 2.53
CA PHE A 183 -12.14 -11.32 2.14
C PHE A 183 -11.73 -12.76 1.85
N MET A 184 -10.48 -12.99 1.46
CA MET A 184 -9.95 -14.29 1.09
C MET A 184 -8.56 -14.44 1.71
N GLY A 185 -8.45 -15.24 2.77
CA GLY A 185 -7.14 -15.72 3.20
C GLY A 185 -6.44 -16.40 2.02
N ALA A 186 -5.11 -16.36 1.95
CA ALA A 186 -4.34 -16.94 0.83
C ALA A 186 -4.71 -18.42 0.54
N LYS A 187 -5.21 -19.14 1.54
CA LYS A 187 -5.72 -20.51 1.42
C LYS A 187 -7.14 -20.60 0.81
N ASP A 188 -8.04 -19.69 1.18
CA ASP A 188 -9.41 -19.66 0.64
C ASP A 188 -9.46 -19.16 -0.80
N ALA A 189 -8.52 -18.30 -1.21
CA ALA A 189 -8.33 -17.92 -2.60
C ALA A 189 -7.97 -19.12 -3.49
N LEU A 190 -7.17 -20.06 -2.99
CA LEU A 190 -6.78 -21.27 -3.71
C LEU A 190 -7.90 -22.32 -3.78
N CYS A 191 -8.75 -22.45 -2.75
CA CYS A 191 -9.82 -23.45 -2.72
C CYS A 191 -11.09 -23.05 -3.46
N LYS A 192 -11.26 -21.78 -3.85
CA LYS A 192 -12.45 -21.27 -4.55
C LYS A 192 -12.25 -21.02 -6.05
N ILE A 193 -11.11 -21.44 -6.59
CA ILE A 193 -10.89 -21.52 -8.04
C ILE A 193 -11.47 -22.88 -8.47
N ALA A 194 -12.76 -22.91 -8.79
CA ALA A 194 -13.48 -24.06 -9.35
C ALA A 194 -14.29 -23.59 -10.57
#